data_AF-A0A2G6KBR1-F1
#
_entry.id   AF-A0A2G6KBR1-F1
#
_cell.length_a   1.000
_cell.length_b   1.000
_cell.length_c   1.000
_cell.angle_alpha   90.00
_cell.angle_beta   90.00
_cell.angle_gamma   90.00
#
_symmetry.space_group_name_H-M   'P 1'
#
loop_
_entity.id
_entity.type
_entity.pdbx_description
1 polymer ?
#
loop_
_entity_poly.entity_id
_entity_poly.type
_entity_poly.pdbx_seq_one_letter_code
_entity_poly.pdbx_strand_id
1 'polypeptide(L)'
;MVTPFDTKIVYQSHIYKIRSNNHEILHPFLLLEVLTSPIVKKQIFAKRFTQDIIDTLGGRIHELVLPIQKSEKVRREIIENVQTVIGHKNAARELSRKTILSVAPVGDR
;
A
#
# COMPACT_ATOMS: atom_id res chain seq x y z
N MET A 1 -1.78 2.91 -0.06
CA MET A 1 -2.27 4.25 -0.49
C MET A 1 -3.10 4.82 0.64
N VAL A 2 -2.94 6.10 0.97
CA VAL A 2 -3.73 6.76 2.01
C VAL A 2 -5.10 7.10 1.40
N THR A 3 -6.18 6.66 2.04
CA THR A 3 -7.56 6.97 1.63
C THR A 3 -8.11 8.11 2.47
N PRO A 4 -9.27 8.71 2.12
CA PRO A 4 -9.90 9.72 2.97
C PRO A 4 -10.08 9.28 4.43
N PHE A 5 -10.32 7.99 4.67
CA PHE A 5 -10.43 7.40 6.00
C PHE A 5 -9.11 7.37 6.79
N ASP A 6 -7.98 7.51 6.12
CA ASP A 6 -6.65 7.44 6.72
C ASP A 6 -6.02 8.84 6.89
N THR A 7 -6.78 9.92 6.63
CA THR A 7 -6.25 11.30 6.65
C THR A 7 -5.99 11.85 8.06
N LYS A 8 -6.74 11.39 9.07
CA LYS A 8 -6.53 11.74 10.48
C LYS A 8 -5.61 10.73 11.18
N ILE A 9 -4.41 10.52 10.64
CA ILE A 9 -3.42 9.57 11.18
C ILE A 9 -2.12 10.28 11.59
N VAL A 10 -1.58 9.87 12.73
CA VAL A 10 -0.19 10.16 13.11
C VAL A 10 0.67 8.97 12.68
N TYR A 11 1.74 9.22 11.94
CA TYR A 11 2.68 8.17 11.53
C TYR A 11 4.06 8.44 12.12
N GLN A 12 4.77 7.37 12.50
CA GLN A 12 6.08 7.43 13.16
C GLN A 12 7.25 7.37 12.15
N SER A 13 8.44 7.77 12.59
CA SER A 13 9.67 7.80 11.80
C SER A 13 10.12 6.46 11.23
N HIS A 14 9.69 5.33 11.83
CA HIS A 14 10.08 3.98 11.43
C HIS A 14 9.31 3.43 10.21
N ILE A 15 8.49 4.25 9.55
CA ILE A 15 7.80 3.90 8.31
C ILE A 15 8.60 4.39 7.11
N TYR A 16 9.00 3.47 6.24
CA TYR A 16 9.66 3.83 5.00
C TYR A 16 8.67 4.40 3.99
N LYS A 17 8.96 5.59 3.48
CA LYS A 17 8.10 6.32 2.55
C LYS A 17 8.60 6.21 1.12
N ILE A 18 7.86 5.46 0.30
CA ILE A 18 8.11 5.36 -1.14
C ILE A 18 7.19 6.33 -1.88
N ARG A 19 7.76 7.13 -2.78
CA ARG A 19 7.01 8.03 -3.67
C ARG A 19 7.17 7.54 -5.10
N SER A 20 6.05 7.39 -5.82
CA SER A 20 6.11 7.31 -7.29
C SER A 20 6.05 8.74 -7.84
N ASN A 21 7.11 9.15 -8.53
CA ASN A 21 7.21 10.51 -9.08
C ASN A 21 6.85 10.58 -10.57
N ASN A 22 6.98 9.46 -11.30
CA ASN A 22 6.58 9.35 -12.70
C ASN A 22 5.58 8.21 -12.86
N HIS A 23 4.31 8.56 -13.05
CA HIS A 23 3.21 7.60 -13.10
C HIS A 23 3.13 6.83 -14.43
N GLU A 24 3.72 7.35 -15.52
CA GLU A 24 3.81 6.65 -16.80
C GLU A 24 4.77 5.48 -16.72
N ILE A 25 5.85 5.61 -15.94
CA ILE A 25 6.82 4.54 -15.71
C ILE A 25 6.35 3.60 -14.59
N LEU A 26 5.84 4.14 -13.48
CA LEU A 26 5.48 3.35 -12.31
C LEU A 26 4.27 3.91 -11.59
N HIS A 27 3.07 3.61 -12.08
CA HIS A 27 1.82 4.03 -11.44
C HIS A 27 1.76 3.61 -9.95
N PRO A 28 1.25 4.44 -9.01
CA PRO A 28 1.19 4.10 -7.59
C PRO A 28 0.47 2.78 -7.27
N PHE A 29 -0.61 2.45 -7.98
CA PHE A 29 -1.30 1.16 -7.83
C PHE A 29 -0.48 -0.02 -8.35
N LEU A 30 0.27 0.16 -9.44
CA LEU A 30 1.19 -0.85 -9.94
C LEU A 30 2.33 -1.08 -8.94
N LEU A 31 2.89 0.00 -8.36
CA LEU A 31 3.90 -0.09 -7.32
C LEU A 31 3.40 -0.88 -6.10
N LEU A 32 2.16 -0.63 -5.66
CA LEU A 32 1.56 -1.36 -4.55
C LEU A 32 1.49 -2.86 -4.82
N GLU A 33 1.05 -3.25 -6.02
CA GLU A 33 0.93 -4.66 -6.40
C GLU A 33 2.29 -5.34 -6.51
N VAL A 34 3.26 -4.68 -7.13
CA VAL A 34 4.62 -5.20 -7.29
C VAL A 34 5.27 -5.44 -5.93
N LEU A 35 5.16 -4.49 -4.98
CA LEU A 35 5.66 -4.65 -3.61
C LEU A 35 4.95 -5.77 -2.83
N THR A 36 3.70 -6.08 -3.20
CA THR A 36 2.89 -7.12 -2.57
C THR A 36 3.16 -8.51 -3.18
N SER A 37 3.79 -8.57 -4.35
CA SER A 37 4.08 -9.82 -5.06
C SER A 37 4.97 -10.77 -4.23
N PRO A 38 4.78 -12.10 -4.32
CA PRO A 38 5.54 -13.06 -3.53
C PRO A 38 7.06 -12.94 -3.73
N ILE A 39 7.51 -12.65 -4.95
CA ILE A 39 8.95 -12.54 -5.24
C ILE A 39 9.57 -11.30 -4.61
N VAL A 40 8.89 -10.14 -4.62
CA VAL A 40 9.39 -8.93 -3.98
C VAL A 40 9.34 -9.05 -2.47
N LYS A 41 8.29 -9.67 -1.91
CA LYS A 41 8.25 -10.02 -0.48
C LYS A 41 9.43 -10.90 -0.07
N LYS A 42 9.74 -11.95 -0.84
CA LYS A 42 10.94 -12.78 -0.59
C LYS A 42 12.23 -11.97 -0.63
N GLN A 43 12.37 -11.03 -1.57
CA GLN A 43 13.53 -10.13 -1.60
C GLN A 43 13.61 -9.25 -0.35
N ILE A 44 12.48 -8.70 0.12
CA ILE A 44 12.41 -7.93 1.36
C ILE A 44 12.85 -8.79 2.55
N PHE A 45 12.33 -10.01 2.68
CA PHE A 45 12.71 -10.92 3.77
C PHE A 45 14.17 -11.37 3.71
N ALA A 46 14.75 -11.50 2.51
CA ALA A 46 16.15 -11.86 2.35
C ALA A 46 17.11 -10.67 2.59
N LYS A 47 16.64 -9.44 2.40
CA LYS A 47 17.44 -8.22 2.55
C LYS A 47 17.25 -7.51 3.88
N ARG A 48 16.22 -7.89 4.67
CA ARG A 48 16.01 -7.35 6.00
C ARG A 48 17.21 -7.66 6.90
N PHE A 49 17.51 -6.72 7.76
CA PHE A 49 18.45 -6.86 8.84
C PHE A 49 17.68 -6.73 10.15
N THR A 50 17.87 -7.70 11.05
CA THR A 50 17.16 -7.75 12.33
C THR A 50 18.12 -7.32 13.44
N GLN A 51 17.82 -6.22 14.13
CA GLN A 51 18.52 -5.78 15.33
C GLN A 51 17.61 -6.03 16.54
N ASP A 52 17.97 -7.01 17.37
CA ASP A 52 17.14 -7.48 18.48
C ASP A 52 15.73 -7.86 17.98
N ILE A 53 14.71 -7.04 18.26
CA ILE A 53 13.32 -7.26 17.82
C ILE A 53 12.91 -6.43 16.59
N ILE A 54 13.78 -5.55 16.08
CA ILE A 54 13.45 -4.60 15.00
C ILE A 54 13.99 -5.09 13.66
N ASP A 55 13.09 -5.31 12.71
CA ASP A 55 13.43 -5.52 11.30
C ASP A 55 13.60 -4.18 10.58
N THR A 56 14.72 -4.00 9.86
CA THR A 56 14.95 -2.84 9.00
C THR A 56 15.53 -3.26 7.65
N LEU A 57 15.12 -2.57 6.58
CA LEU A 57 15.79 -2.66 5.27
C LEU A 57 16.92 -1.63 5.14
N GLY A 58 16.91 -0.55 5.93
CA GLY A 58 17.83 0.58 5.76
C GLY A 58 17.89 1.05 4.30
N GLY A 59 19.11 1.28 3.79
CA GLY A 59 19.36 1.64 2.38
C GLY A 59 19.15 0.48 1.39
N ARG A 60 19.01 -0.77 1.86
CA ARG A 60 18.90 -1.96 1.01
C ARG A 60 17.55 -2.07 0.29
N ILE A 61 16.59 -1.22 0.65
CA ILE A 61 15.36 -1.01 -0.12
C ILE A 61 15.65 -0.69 -1.60
N HIS A 62 16.76 -0.01 -1.88
CA HIS A 62 17.18 0.32 -3.25
C HIS A 62 17.76 -0.87 -4.02
N GLU A 63 18.06 -1.99 -3.34
CA GLU A 63 18.50 -3.24 -3.98
C GLU A 63 17.32 -4.10 -4.48
N LEU A 64 16.07 -3.69 -4.22
CA LEU A 64 14.90 -4.45 -4.66
C LEU A 64 14.77 -4.40 -6.19
N VAL A 65 14.70 -5.59 -6.80
CA VAL A 65 14.39 -5.74 -8.22
C VAL A 65 12.89 -5.90 -8.38
N LEU A 66 12.26 -4.90 -9.01
CA LEU A 66 10.82 -4.85 -9.20
C LEU A 66 10.43 -5.52 -10.54
N PRO A 67 9.66 -6.62 -10.55
CA PRO A 67 9.18 -7.25 -11.78
C PRO A 67 8.05 -6.42 -12.40
N ILE A 68 8.43 -5.44 -13.23
CA ILE A 68 7.47 -4.59 -13.96
C ILE A 68 7.21 -5.20 -15.34
N GLN A 69 5.93 -5.39 -15.67
CA GLN A 69 5.50 -5.91 -16.96
C GLN A 69 5.83 -4.92 -18.09
N LYS A 70 6.38 -5.38 -19.20
CA LYS A 70 6.69 -4.51 -20.37
C LYS A 70 5.44 -4.08 -21.13
N SER A 71 4.41 -4.94 -21.16
CA SER A 71 3.16 -4.68 -21.88
C SER A 71 2.32 -3.65 -21.15
N GLU A 72 2.03 -2.53 -21.82
CA GLU A 72 1.18 -1.47 -21.30
C GLU A 72 -0.24 -1.98 -20.99
N LYS A 73 -0.78 -2.86 -21.84
CA LYS A 73 -2.10 -3.47 -21.62
C LYS A 73 -2.18 -4.19 -20.27
N VAL A 74 -1.18 -5.01 -19.97
CA VAL A 74 -1.12 -5.78 -18.71
C VAL A 74 -0.93 -4.85 -17.52
N ARG A 75 -0.09 -3.81 -17.66
CA ARG A 75 0.10 -2.80 -16.61
C ARG A 75 -1.23 -2.10 -16.27
N ARG A 76 -1.99 -1.70 -17.29
CA ARG A 76 -3.29 -1.05 -17.13
C ARG A 76 -4.31 -1.95 -16.45
N GLU A 77 -4.41 -3.20 -16.88
CA GLU A 77 -5.31 -4.19 -16.27
C GLU A 77 -5.00 -4.38 -14.77
N ILE A 78 -3.72 -4.49 -14.40
CA ILE A 78 -3.31 -4.56 -12.99
C ILE A 78 -3.74 -3.30 -12.23
N ILE A 79 -3.52 -2.12 -12.80
CA ILE A 79 -3.89 -0.85 -12.18
C ILE A 79 -5.40 -0.78 -11.92
N GLU A 80 -6.22 -1.12 -12.92
CA GLU A 80 -7.69 -1.12 -12.84
C GLU A 80 -8.19 -2.11 -11.79
N ASN A 81 -7.61 -3.31 -11.74
CA ASN A 81 -7.94 -4.33 -10.74
C ASN A 81 -7.63 -3.84 -9.31
N VAL A 82 -6.44 -3.28 -9.10
CA VAL A 82 -6.03 -2.77 -7.77
C VAL A 82 -6.89 -1.58 -7.35
N GLN A 83 -7.24 -0.69 -8.28
CA GLN A 83 -8.16 0.42 -8.02
C GLN A 83 -9.53 -0.09 -7.57
N THR A 84 -10.06 -1.10 -8.28
CA THR A 84 -11.35 -1.73 -7.96
C THR A 84 -11.33 -2.35 -6.57
N VAL A 85 -10.27 -3.12 -6.24
CA VAL A 85 -10.11 -3.72 -4.91
C VAL A 85 -10.06 -2.66 -3.81
N ILE A 86 -9.31 -1.58 -4.00
CA ILE A 86 -9.24 -0.49 -3.02
C ILE A 86 -10.60 0.21 -2.88
N GLY A 87 -11.32 0.40 -3.98
CA GLY A 87 -12.70 0.91 -3.98
C GLY A 87 -13.63 0.04 -3.13
N HIS A 88 -13.62 -1.27 -3.34
CA HIS A 88 -14.40 -2.22 -2.54
C HIS A 88 -14.04 -2.17 -1.06
N LYS A 89 -12.74 -2.13 -0.71
CA LYS A 89 -12.30 -2.00 0.69
C LYS A 89 -12.81 -0.72 1.34
N ASN A 90 -12.81 0.40 0.61
CA ASN A 90 -13.33 1.67 1.12
C ASN A 90 -14.84 1.65 1.31
N ALA A 91 -15.59 1.09 0.36
CA ALA A 91 -17.05 0.95 0.47
C ALA A 91 -17.43 0.06 1.66
N ALA A 92 -16.75 -1.07 1.83
CA ALA A 92 -16.94 -1.96 2.97
C ALA A 92 -16.64 -1.24 4.30
N ARG A 93 -15.55 -0.47 4.37
CA ARG A 93 -15.18 0.29 5.57
C ARG A 93 -16.22 1.36 5.92
N GLU A 94 -16.76 2.07 4.93
CA GLU A 94 -17.81 3.06 5.15
C GLU A 94 -19.11 2.41 5.63
N LEU A 95 -19.49 1.27 5.05
CA LEU A 95 -20.65 0.52 5.49
C LEU A 95 -20.49 0.09 6.96
N SER A 96 -19.35 -0.50 7.33
CA SER A 96 -19.06 -0.86 8.71
C SER A 96 -19.15 0.34 9.66
N ARG A 97 -18.60 1.50 9.26
CA ARG A 97 -18.66 2.73 10.06
C ARG A 97 -20.10 3.19 10.29
N LYS A 98 -20.94 3.21 9.25
CA LYS A 98 -22.36 3.57 9.34
C LYS A 98 -23.12 2.63 10.28
N THR A 99 -22.88 1.32 10.17
CA THR A 99 -23.50 0.32 11.05
C THR A 99 -23.12 0.56 12.52
N ILE A 100 -21.84 0.79 12.82
CA ILE A 100 -21.38 1.09 14.19
C ILE A 100 -22.09 2.33 14.75
N LEU A 101 -22.17 3.40 13.96
CA LEU A 101 -22.83 4.64 14.37
C LEU A 101 -24.34 4.50 14.57
N SER A 102 -24.99 3.59 13.84
CA SER A 102 -26.42 3.29 14.07
C SER A 102 -26.68 2.55 15.39
N VAL A 103 -25.69 1.80 15.91
CA VAL A 103 -25.80 1.07 17.18
C VAL A 103 -25.53 2.00 18.37
N ALA A 104 -24.50 2.85 18.28
CA ALA A 104 -24.15 3.82 19.30
C ALA A 104 -23.74 5.15 18.63
N PRO A 105 -24.68 6.12 18.51
CA PRO A 105 -24.36 7.41 17.93
C PRO A 105 -23.35 8.14 18.81
N VAL A 106 -22.17 8.41 18.28
CA VAL A 106 -21.24 9.34 18.92
C VAL A 106 -21.73 10.73 18.53
N GLY A 107 -22.29 11.47 19.49
CA GLY A 107 -22.80 12.83 19.24
C GLY A 107 -21.72 13.69 18.58
N ASP A 108 -22.12 14.44 17.54
CA ASP A 108 -21.23 15.37 16.83
C ASP A 108 -20.56 16.31 17.85
N ARG A 109 -19.23 16.24 17.93
CA ARG A 109 -18.37 17.23 18.57
C ARG A 109 -17.60 17.97 17.50
#